data_AF-A0A9X3RPD9-F1
#
_entry.id   AF-A0A9X3RPD9-F1
#
_cell.length_a   1.000
_cell.length_b   1.000
_cell.length_c   1.000
_cell.angle_alpha   90.00
_cell.angle_beta   90.00
_cell.angle_gamma   90.00
#
_symmetry.space_group_name_H-M   'P 1'
#
loop_
_entity.id
_entity.type
_entity.pdbx_description
1 polymer ?
#
loop_
_entity_poly.entity_id
_entity_poly.type
_entity_poly.pdbx_seq_one_letter_code
_entity_poly.pdbx_strand_id
1 'polypeptide(L)' 'MHQVDRAGHRIVMHVHDEIVVETATASVDEICKLLATVPDWAAGLPLAADGYECEFYRKD' A
#
# COMPACT_ATOMS: atom_id res chain seq x y z
N MET A 1 2.24 -2.17 -4.86
CA MET A 1 1.01 -2.98 -5.04
C MET A 1 1.25 -4.49 -4.87
N HIS A 2 2.19 -5.11 -5.62
CA HIS A 2 2.31 -6.58 -5.65
C HIS A 2 2.63 -7.23 -4.31
N GLN A 3 3.43 -6.59 -3.45
CA GLN A 3 3.76 -7.15 -2.14
C GLN A 3 2.58 -7.10 -1.17
N VAL A 4 1.72 -6.09 -1.29
CA VAL A 4 0.47 -5.96 -0.51
C VAL A 4 -0.51 -7.08 -0.88
N ASP A 5 -0.67 -7.34 -2.18
CA ASP A 5 -1.48 -8.45 -2.68
C ASP A 5 -0.92 -9.82 -2.27
N ARG A 6 0.40 -10.03 -2.40
CA ARG A 6 1.09 -11.27 -1.97
C ARG A 6 1.01 -11.52 -0.46
N ALA A 7 0.92 -10.47 0.35
CA ALA A 7 0.71 -10.57 1.79
C ALA A 7 -0.75 -10.92 2.15
N GLY A 8 -1.66 -11.00 1.16
CA GLY A 8 -3.05 -11.40 1.35
C GLY A 8 -4.00 -10.24 1.70
N HIS A 9 -3.57 -8.99 1.56
CA HIS A 9 -4.44 -7.85 1.80
C HIS A 9 -5.41 -7.64 0.63
N ARG A 10 -6.66 -7.30 0.95
CA ARG A 10 -7.69 -7.06 -0.04
C ARG A 10 -7.57 -5.65 -0.62
N ILE A 11 -6.94 -5.52 -1.78
CA ILE A 11 -6.90 -4.27 -2.54
C ILE A 11 -8.25 -4.09 -3.25
N VAL A 12 -9.00 -3.05 -2.88
CA VAL A 12 -10.33 -2.73 -3.46
C VAL A 12 -10.27 -1.63 -4.51
N MET A 13 -9.20 -0.85 -4.54
CA MET A 13 -8.92 0.16 -5.57
C MET A 13 -7.43 0.30 -5.80
N HIS A 14 -7.04 0.58 -7.05
CA HIS A 14 -5.68 0.88 -7.43
C HIS A 14 -5.68 1.99 -8.49
N VAL A 15 -4.98 3.09 -8.22
CA VAL A 15 -4.88 4.25 -9.09
C VAL A 15 -3.44 4.76 -9.04
N HIS A 16 -2.72 4.70 -10.16
CA HIS A 16 -1.30 5.09 -10.24
C HIS A 16 -0.43 4.39 -9.17
N ASP A 17 0.10 5.14 -8.21
CA ASP A 17 0.91 4.69 -7.08
C ASP A 17 0.10 4.52 -5.78
N GLU A 18 -1.19 4.83 -5.81
CA GLU A 18 -2.10 4.72 -4.68
C GLU A 18 -2.92 3.42 -4.72
N ILE A 19 -3.14 2.85 -3.54
CA ILE A 19 -4.04 1.71 -3.33
C ILE A 19 -5.00 1.99 -2.18
N VAL A 20 -6.20 1.44 -2.27
CA VAL A 20 -7.13 1.35 -1.14
C VAL A 20 -7.25 -0.09 -0.72
N VAL A 21 -7.01 -0.34 0.56
CA VAL A 21 -7.07 -1.66 1.18
C VAL A 21 -8.24 -1.69 2.14
N GLU A 22 -9.14 -2.65 1.96
CA GLU A 22 -10.20 -2.92 2.93
C GLU A 22 -9.68 -3.94 3.94
N THR A 23 -9.63 -3.55 5.23
CA THR A 23 -9.04 -4.38 6.28
C THR A 23 -9.62 -4.01 7.65
N ALA A 24 -9.69 -4.99 8.54
CA ALA A 24 -10.03 -4.80 9.96
C ALA A 24 -8.83 -5.00 10.89
N THR A 25 -7.69 -5.44 10.34
CA THR A 25 -6.56 -5.95 11.13
C THR A 25 -5.22 -5.34 10.75
N ALA A 26 -5.07 -4.84 9.52
CA ALA A 26 -3.82 -4.28 9.04
C ALA A 26 -3.73 -2.79 9.37
N SER A 27 -2.54 -2.34 9.72
CA SER A 27 -2.27 -0.92 9.99
C SER A 27 -1.76 -0.20 8.73
N VAL A 28 -1.89 1.13 8.70
CA VAL A 28 -1.33 1.96 7.62
C VAL A 28 0.17 1.74 7.46
N ASP A 29 0.92 1.72 8.57
CA ASP A 29 2.39 1.51 8.56
C ASP A 29 2.79 0.16 7.94
N GLU A 30 2.03 -0.91 8.21
CA GLU A 30 2.24 -2.22 7.59
C GLU A 30 2.04 -2.17 6.07
N ILE A 31 0.95 -1.54 5.61
CA ILE A 31 0.66 -1.39 4.19
C ILE A 31 1.71 -0.52 3.51
N CYS A 32 2.12 0.60 4.14
CA CYS A 32 3.16 1.48 3.63
C CYS A 32 4.50 0.75 3.50
N LYS A 33 4.91 -0.08 4.47
CA LYS A 33 6.13 -0.90 4.38
C LYS A 33 6.10 -1.87 3.20
N LEU A 34 4.97 -2.55 2.99
CA LEU A 34 4.80 -3.45 1.85
C LEU A 34 4.78 -2.68 0.52
N LEU A 35 4.14 -1.51 0.49
CA LEU A 35 4.08 -0.66 -0.70
C LEU A 35 5.45 -0.09 -1.06
N ALA A 36 6.27 0.25 -0.06
CA ALA A 36 7.63 0.75 -0.19
C ALA A 36 8.69 -0.33 -0.44
N THR A 37 8.29 -1.60 -0.65
CA THR A 37 9.24 -2.66 -0.99
C THR A 37 9.80 -2.45 -2.40
N VAL A 38 11.10 -2.15 -2.46
CA VAL A 38 11.84 -1.92 -3.70
C VAL A 38 11.91 -3.21 -4.53
N PRO A 39 11.43 -3.22 -5.79
CA PRO A 39 11.60 -4.36 -6.67
C PRO A 39 13.05 -4.49 -7.15
N ASP A 40 13.48 -5.71 -7.50
CA ASP A 40 14.87 -6.02 -7.88
C ASP A 40 15.42 -5.11 -8.99
N TRP A 41 14.59 -4.72 -9.95
CA TRP A 41 14.99 -3.85 -11.07
C TRP A 41 15.26 -2.39 -10.65
N ALA A 42 14.75 -1.97 -9.49
CA ALA A 42 14.86 -0.62 -8.94
C ALA A 42 15.81 -0.55 -7.74
N ALA A 43 16.68 -1.56 -7.58
CA ALA A 43 17.60 -1.66 -6.46
C ALA A 43 18.39 -0.36 -6.25
N GLY A 44 18.37 0.15 -5.01
CA GLY A 44 19.07 1.38 -4.63
C GLY A 44 18.26 2.67 -4.80
N LEU A 45 17.05 2.63 -5.37
CA LEU A 45 16.17 3.79 -5.40
C LEU A 45 15.47 3.98 -4.04
N PRO A 46 15.40 5.22 -3.52
CA PRO A 46 14.67 5.49 -2.30
C PRO A 46 13.16 5.44 -2.58
N LEU A 47 12.53 4.32 -2.21
CA LEU A 47 11.08 4.16 -2.28
C LEU A 47 10.48 4.41 -0.90
N ALA A 48 9.48 5.30 -0.85
CA ALA A 48 8.72 5.61 0.34
C ALA A 48 7.24 5.54 0.01
N ALA A 49 6.42 5.26 1.02
CA ALA A 49 4.97 5.26 0.93
C ALA A 49 4.43 5.99 2.15
N ASP A 50 3.33 6.71 1.95
CA ASP A 50 2.57 7.36 3.01
C ASP A 50 1.10 7.02 2.82
N GLY A 51 0.30 7.18 3.87
CA GLY A 51 -1.11 6.82 3.84
C GLY A 51 -1.84 7.18 5.13
N TYR A 52 -3.15 6.92 5.13
CA TYR A 52 -4.01 7.15 6.28
C TYR A 52 -5.12 6.10 6.33
N GLU A 53 -5.75 5.98 7.50
CA GLU A 53 -6.94 5.15 7.69
C GLU A 53 -8.20 6.01 7.76
N CYS A 54 -9.28 5.48 7.22
CA CYS A 54 -10.58 6.13 7.24
C CYS A 54 -11.71 5.11 7.15
N GLU A 55 -12.86 5.43 7.74
CA GLU A 55 -14.05 4.57 7.67
C GLU A 55 -14.74 4.63 6.30
N PHE A 56 -14.55 5.72 5.56
CA PHE A 56 -15.13 5.95 4.25
C PHE A 56 -14.09 6.57 3.34
N TYR A 57 -14.10 6.16 2.06
CA TYR A 57 -13.21 6.73 1.05
C TYR A 57 -13.37 8.24 0.99
N ARG A 58 -12.25 8.95 1.15
CA ARG A 58 -12.14 10.39 0.95
C ARG A 58 -11.10 10.62 -0.12
N LYS A 59 -11.40 11.51 -1.05
CA LYS A 59 -10.40 12.01 -1.99
C LYS A 59 -9.80 13.26 -1.38
N ASP A 60 -8.54 13.18 -0.99
CA ASP A 60 -7.73 14.36 -0.70
C ASP A 60 -7.11 14.91 -2.00
#